data_AF-A0A6I9L4Z3-F1
#
_entry.id   AF-A0A6I9L4Z3-F1
#
_cell.length_a   1.000
_cell.length_b   1.000
_cell.length_c   1.000
_cell.angle_alpha   90.00
_cell.angle_beta   90.00
_cell.angle_gamma   90.00
#
_symmetry.space_group_name_H-M   'P 1'
#
loop_
_entity.id
_entity.type
_entity.pdbx_description
1 polymer ?
#
loop_
_entity_poly.entity_id
_entity_poly.type
_entity_poly.pdbx_seq_one_letter_code
_entity_poly.pdbx_strand_id
1 'polypeptide(L)'
;MQTQLPQRTLLSLALRLLFLSMAQATRGCSSSSPQLLSQLQNQANITGNTGSLMEPYILLQSLNTSDLRAACTENPVTFPSEDTLRALSKPRFLNTVHATLGRVWRQLGAFRQQFPKIQAFPELERARQNIQGIRNNVYCMAQLLHHTLEKPEPTQAGSGTSPSTSTTPSIFQAKLDSCRFLWGYHCFMSSVGRVFREWGDGSSRSRRHSPRHSPLRAWRKGARRIRPSRSSQSPTSRVQVPR
;
A
#
# COMPACT_ATOMS: atom_id res chain seq x y z
N MET A 1 -17.13 -54.64 -36.69
CA MET A 1 -17.74 -53.29 -36.64
C MET A 1 -16.69 -52.32 -36.12
N GLN A 2 -16.15 -51.46 -36.99
CA GLN A 2 -15.12 -50.50 -36.61
C GLN A 2 -15.79 -49.13 -36.46
N THR A 3 -15.98 -48.68 -35.23
CA THR A 3 -16.58 -47.37 -34.91
C THR A 3 -15.57 -46.27 -35.21
N GLN A 4 -15.73 -45.60 -36.36
CA GLN A 4 -15.01 -44.37 -36.65
C GLN A 4 -15.56 -43.24 -35.76
N LEU A 5 -14.76 -42.77 -34.81
CA LEU A 5 -15.08 -41.55 -34.08
C LEU A 5 -15.03 -40.36 -35.06
N PRO A 6 -16.08 -39.50 -35.11
CA PRO A 6 -16.10 -38.40 -36.06
C PRO A 6 -14.99 -37.41 -35.75
N GLN A 7 -14.13 -37.14 -36.73
CA GLN A 7 -12.94 -36.28 -36.67
C GLN A 7 -13.19 -34.91 -35.98
N ARG A 8 -14.44 -34.40 -36.05
CA ARG A 8 -14.90 -33.19 -35.35
C ARG A 8 -14.86 -33.28 -33.82
N THR A 9 -15.12 -34.46 -33.24
CA THR A 9 -15.07 -34.67 -31.78
C THR A 9 -13.63 -34.68 -31.26
N LEU A 10 -12.68 -35.26 -32.01
CA LEU A 10 -11.26 -35.22 -31.69
C LEU A 10 -10.70 -33.80 -31.78
N LEU A 11 -11.09 -33.02 -32.81
CA LEU A 11 -10.68 -31.63 -32.95
C LEU A 11 -11.24 -30.75 -31.82
N SER A 12 -12.51 -30.94 -31.44
CA SER A 12 -13.13 -30.20 -30.34
C SER A 12 -12.49 -30.52 -28.99
N LEU A 13 -12.16 -31.79 -28.74
CA LEU A 13 -11.48 -32.22 -27.53
C LEU A 13 -10.04 -31.67 -27.47
N ALA A 14 -9.32 -31.71 -28.59
CA ALA A 14 -7.97 -31.14 -28.70
C ALA A 14 -7.97 -29.63 -28.48
N LEU A 15 -8.92 -28.89 -29.05
CA LEU A 15 -9.05 -27.45 -28.78
C LEU A 15 -9.39 -27.18 -27.31
N ARG A 16 -10.30 -27.95 -26.69
CA ARG A 16 -10.62 -27.79 -25.26
C ARG A 16 -9.41 -28.08 -24.38
N LEU A 17 -8.63 -29.11 -24.69
CA LEU A 17 -7.38 -29.44 -24.01
C LEU A 17 -6.32 -28.36 -24.20
N LEU A 18 -6.22 -27.76 -25.39
CA LEU A 18 -5.33 -26.63 -25.68
C LEU A 18 -5.76 -25.37 -24.91
N PHE A 19 -7.06 -25.09 -24.80
CA PHE A 19 -7.55 -23.98 -23.98
C PHE A 19 -7.34 -24.23 -22.49
N LEU A 20 -7.47 -25.48 -22.02
CA LEU A 20 -7.18 -25.86 -20.64
C LEU A 20 -5.68 -25.77 -20.33
N SER A 21 -4.80 -26.20 -21.24
CA SER A 21 -3.35 -26.10 -21.07
C SER A 21 -2.83 -24.66 -21.22
N MET A 22 -3.46 -23.83 -22.05
CA MET A 22 -3.18 -22.38 -22.13
C MET A 22 -3.76 -21.61 -20.93
N ALA A 23 -4.87 -22.08 -20.33
CA ALA A 23 -5.35 -21.55 -19.06
C ALA A 23 -4.42 -21.94 -17.89
N GLN A 24 -3.68 -23.03 -18.05
CA GLN A 24 -2.72 -23.56 -17.07
C GLN A 24 -1.27 -23.14 -17.35
N ALA A 25 -1.01 -22.44 -18.46
CA ALA A 25 0.10 -21.51 -18.56
C ALA A 25 -0.20 -20.35 -17.62
N THR A 26 -0.09 -20.62 -16.31
CA THR A 26 -0.07 -19.61 -15.26
C THR A 26 0.88 -18.54 -15.74
N ARG A 27 0.36 -17.35 -16.02
CA ARG A 27 1.18 -16.14 -16.21
C ARG A 27 2.04 -16.03 -14.96
N GLY A 28 3.24 -16.59 -15.03
CA GLY A 28 4.09 -16.79 -13.88
C GLY A 28 4.54 -15.44 -13.34
N CYS A 29 4.90 -15.43 -12.07
CA CYS A 29 5.56 -14.28 -11.48
C CYS A 29 6.99 -14.20 -12.05
N SER A 30 7.17 -13.40 -13.10
CA SER A 30 8.43 -13.32 -13.85
C SER A 30 9.42 -12.30 -13.28
N SER A 31 8.99 -11.47 -12.32
CA SER A 31 9.81 -10.39 -11.76
C SER A 31 10.60 -10.86 -10.52
N SER A 32 11.83 -10.35 -10.39
CA SER A 32 12.63 -10.53 -9.18
C SER A 32 12.03 -9.76 -7.99
N SER A 33 12.36 -10.16 -6.76
CA SER A 33 11.85 -9.50 -5.55
C SER A 33 12.12 -7.98 -5.52
N PRO A 34 13.32 -7.46 -5.86
CA PRO A 34 13.55 -6.01 -5.87
C PRO A 34 12.74 -5.27 -6.94
N GLN A 35 12.64 -5.85 -8.15
CA GLN A 35 11.87 -5.26 -9.24
C GLN A 35 10.38 -5.21 -8.90
N LEU A 36 9.85 -6.30 -8.36
CA LEU A 36 8.44 -6.38 -7.97
C LEU A 36 8.11 -5.44 -6.81
N LEU A 37 9.04 -5.29 -5.85
CA LEU A 37 8.89 -4.32 -4.77
C LEU A 37 8.85 -2.89 -5.29
N SER A 38 9.73 -2.53 -6.23
CA SER A 38 9.72 -1.21 -6.88
C SER A 38 8.41 -0.95 -7.64
N GLN A 39 7.88 -1.95 -8.36
CA GLN A 39 6.58 -1.85 -9.00
C GLN A 39 5.45 -1.59 -7.99
N LEU A 40 5.42 -2.35 -6.88
CA LEU A 40 4.43 -2.18 -5.82
C LEU A 40 4.51 -0.80 -5.16
N GLN A 41 5.73 -0.29 -4.91
CA GLN A 41 5.94 1.06 -4.39
C GLN A 41 5.40 2.12 -5.35
N ASN A 42 5.73 2.01 -6.64
CA ASN A 42 5.26 2.96 -7.64
C ASN A 42 3.74 2.94 -7.79
N GLN A 43 3.14 1.74 -7.86
CA GLN A 43 1.69 1.58 -7.94
C GLN A 43 0.98 2.15 -6.71
N ALA A 44 1.53 1.91 -5.51
CA ALA A 44 0.98 2.46 -4.27
C ALA A 44 1.08 4.00 -4.21
N ASN A 45 2.18 4.59 -4.71
CA ASN A 45 2.32 6.04 -4.79
C ASN A 45 1.31 6.66 -5.76
N ILE A 46 1.13 6.07 -6.95
CA ILE A 46 0.17 6.55 -7.96
C ILE A 46 -1.26 6.47 -7.41
N THR A 47 -1.62 5.33 -6.83
CA THR A 47 -2.97 5.10 -6.30
C THR A 47 -3.23 5.77 -4.96
N GLY A 48 -2.19 6.12 -4.20
CA GLY A 48 -2.30 6.93 -2.99
C GLY A 48 -2.55 8.41 -3.27
N ASN A 49 -2.28 8.89 -4.49
CA ASN A 49 -2.59 10.26 -4.90
C ASN A 49 -4.10 10.42 -5.16
N THR A 50 -4.75 11.34 -4.45
CA THR A 50 -6.19 11.62 -4.59
C THR A 50 -6.59 12.10 -5.98
N GLY A 51 -5.67 12.73 -6.72
CA GLY A 51 -5.85 13.13 -8.12
C GLY A 51 -6.11 11.96 -9.08
N SER A 52 -5.78 10.72 -8.67
CA SER A 52 -6.00 9.53 -9.51
C SER A 52 -7.46 9.05 -9.56
N LEU A 53 -8.29 9.43 -8.58
CA LEU A 53 -9.70 9.00 -8.53
C LEU A 53 -10.61 9.92 -7.71
N MET A 54 -10.24 10.27 -6.48
CA MET A 54 -11.08 11.06 -5.57
C MET A 54 -11.34 12.48 -6.06
N GLU A 55 -10.32 13.22 -6.49
CA GLU A 55 -10.54 14.59 -6.99
C GLU A 55 -11.43 14.60 -8.24
N PRO A 56 -11.21 13.75 -9.25
CA PRO A 56 -12.14 13.61 -10.37
C PRO A 56 -13.57 13.23 -9.93
N TYR A 57 -13.71 12.37 -8.90
CA TYR A 57 -15.03 12.01 -8.34
C TYR A 57 -15.74 13.22 -7.71
N ILE A 58 -15.03 14.01 -6.90
CA ILE A 58 -15.54 15.22 -6.26
C ILE A 58 -16.10 16.19 -7.31
N LEU A 59 -15.35 16.40 -8.39
CA LEU A 59 -15.77 17.27 -9.48
C LEU A 59 -17.00 16.71 -10.21
N LEU A 60 -16.97 15.43 -10.58
CA LEU A 60 -18.07 14.76 -11.29
C LEU A 60 -19.38 14.77 -10.49
N GLN A 61 -19.29 14.67 -9.16
CA GLN A 61 -20.45 14.64 -8.27
C GLN A 61 -20.88 16.00 -7.75
N SER A 62 -20.19 17.07 -8.15
CA SER A 62 -20.45 18.46 -7.73
C SER A 62 -20.29 18.66 -6.21
N LEU A 63 -19.22 18.09 -5.64
CA LEU A 63 -18.86 18.19 -4.22
C LEU A 63 -17.70 19.17 -3.97
N ASN A 64 -17.46 20.12 -4.88
CA ASN A 64 -16.22 20.90 -4.94
C ASN A 64 -16.19 22.16 -4.05
N THR A 65 -17.27 22.48 -3.33
CA THR A 65 -17.29 23.56 -2.34
C THR A 65 -16.46 23.19 -1.10
N SER A 66 -15.97 24.19 -0.37
CA SER A 66 -15.13 23.98 0.83
C SER A 66 -15.74 23.00 1.83
N ASP A 67 -17.00 23.22 2.22
CA ASP A 67 -17.67 22.41 3.26
C ASP A 67 -17.86 20.96 2.82
N LEU A 68 -18.24 20.72 1.56
CA LEU A 68 -18.42 19.37 1.02
C LEU A 68 -17.09 18.62 0.88
N ARG A 69 -16.00 19.33 0.56
CA ARG A 69 -14.65 18.75 0.54
C ARG A 69 -14.20 18.37 1.94
N ALA A 70 -14.48 19.19 2.95
CA ALA A 70 -14.23 18.85 4.35
C ALA A 70 -15.04 17.62 4.77
N ALA A 71 -16.33 17.56 4.39
CA ALA A 71 -17.18 16.42 4.68
C ALA A 71 -16.67 15.08 4.10
N CYS A 72 -15.88 15.11 3.02
CA CYS A 72 -15.24 13.92 2.45
C CYS A 72 -14.10 13.35 3.30
N THR A 73 -13.54 14.11 4.23
CA THR A 73 -12.42 13.67 5.09
C THR A 73 -12.86 13.44 6.54
N GLU A 74 -14.01 13.99 6.93
CA GLU A 74 -14.68 13.73 8.20
C GLU A 74 -15.17 12.28 8.32
N ASN A 75 -14.98 11.68 9.49
CA ASN A 75 -15.42 10.32 9.82
C ASN A 75 -15.03 9.28 8.75
N PRO A 76 -13.73 9.10 8.47
CA PRO A 76 -13.28 8.26 7.39
C PRO A 76 -13.71 6.81 7.62
N VAL A 77 -14.09 6.13 6.53
CA VAL A 77 -14.31 4.68 6.54
C VAL A 77 -13.06 4.00 7.09
N THR A 78 -13.25 2.98 7.94
CA THR A 78 -12.14 2.31 8.61
C THR A 78 -11.30 1.48 7.63
N PHE A 79 -10.13 2.00 7.29
CA PHE A 79 -9.05 1.25 6.65
C PHE A 79 -7.94 0.96 7.67
N PRO A 80 -7.12 -0.09 7.46
CA PRO A 80 -5.95 -0.32 8.30
C PRO A 80 -5.02 0.90 8.29
N SER A 81 -4.67 1.39 9.48
CA SER A 81 -3.73 2.52 9.62
C SER A 81 -2.30 2.11 9.27
N GLU A 82 -1.44 3.09 9.00
CA GLU A 82 -0.02 2.84 8.73
C GLU A 82 0.66 2.06 9.85
N ASP A 83 0.42 2.42 11.11
CA ASP A 83 1.01 1.72 12.26
C ASP A 83 0.49 0.29 12.39
N THR A 84 -0.79 0.07 12.12
CA THR A 84 -1.38 -1.27 12.06
C THR A 84 -0.69 -2.10 10.98
N LEU A 85 -0.52 -1.53 9.78
CA LEU A 85 0.13 -2.21 8.66
C LEU A 85 1.62 -2.50 8.93
N ARG A 86 2.33 -1.55 9.53
CA ARG A 86 3.75 -1.66 9.88
C ARG A 86 4.00 -2.72 10.96
N ALA A 87 3.06 -2.92 11.89
CA ALA A 87 3.17 -3.93 12.93
C ALA A 87 3.02 -5.37 12.40
N LEU A 88 2.53 -5.56 11.17
CA LEU A 88 2.34 -6.89 10.59
C LEU A 88 3.67 -7.48 10.09
N SER A 89 3.80 -8.81 10.23
CA SER A 89 4.79 -9.58 9.47
C SER A 89 4.57 -9.40 7.96
N LYS A 90 5.62 -9.54 7.14
CA LYS A 90 5.50 -9.41 5.68
C LYS A 90 4.36 -10.25 5.06
N PRO A 91 4.18 -11.55 5.40
CA PRO A 91 3.07 -12.34 4.85
C PRO A 91 1.68 -11.80 5.24
N ARG A 92 1.46 -11.48 6.53
CA ARG A 92 0.19 -10.90 7.00
C ARG A 92 -0.09 -9.53 6.41
N PHE A 93 0.94 -8.72 6.18
CA PHE A 93 0.80 -7.45 5.46
C PHE A 93 0.29 -7.70 4.03
N LEU A 94 0.88 -8.62 3.28
CA LEU A 94 0.42 -8.96 1.92
C LEU A 94 -1.02 -9.52 1.90
N ASN A 95 -1.38 -10.40 2.84
CA ASN A 95 -2.76 -10.88 3.01
C ASN A 95 -3.73 -9.70 3.23
N THR A 96 -3.38 -8.80 4.16
CA THR A 96 -4.21 -7.64 4.51
C THR A 96 -4.39 -6.70 3.33
N VAL A 97 -3.31 -6.41 2.59
CA VAL A 97 -3.34 -5.57 1.40
C VAL A 97 -4.19 -6.22 0.31
N HIS A 98 -3.96 -7.50 0.00
CA HIS A 98 -4.70 -8.21 -1.02
C HIS A 98 -6.21 -8.27 -0.72
N ALA A 99 -6.59 -8.60 0.52
CA ALA A 99 -7.99 -8.67 0.94
C ALA A 99 -8.66 -7.29 0.95
N THR A 100 -7.98 -6.27 1.44
CA THR A 100 -8.49 -4.89 1.47
C THR A 100 -8.72 -4.37 0.04
N LEU A 101 -7.76 -4.56 -0.86
CA LEU A 101 -7.91 -4.23 -2.28
C LEU A 101 -9.04 -5.00 -2.95
N GLY A 102 -9.26 -6.27 -2.58
CA GLY A 102 -10.41 -7.05 -3.05
C GLY A 102 -11.76 -6.50 -2.60
N ARG A 103 -11.85 -5.95 -1.38
CA ARG A 103 -13.04 -5.21 -0.92
C ARG A 103 -13.21 -3.92 -1.70
N VAL A 104 -12.14 -3.13 -1.86
CA VAL A 104 -12.19 -1.86 -2.61
C VAL A 104 -12.63 -2.09 -4.05
N TRP A 105 -12.06 -3.08 -4.74
CA TRP A 105 -12.42 -3.39 -6.11
C TRP A 105 -13.91 -3.68 -6.30
N ARG A 106 -14.54 -4.39 -5.35
CA ARG A 106 -15.98 -4.66 -5.35
C ARG A 106 -16.79 -3.40 -5.09
N GLN A 107 -16.38 -2.58 -4.12
CA GLN A 107 -17.06 -1.33 -3.79
C GLN A 107 -17.03 -0.34 -4.96
N LEU A 108 -15.90 -0.20 -5.65
CA LEU A 108 -15.81 0.60 -6.88
C LEU A 108 -16.72 0.05 -7.99
N GLY A 109 -16.97 -1.26 -8.03
CA GLY A 109 -17.98 -1.85 -8.91
C GLY A 109 -19.41 -1.46 -8.56
N ALA A 110 -19.74 -1.39 -7.27
CA ALA A 110 -21.05 -0.94 -6.80
C ALA A 110 -21.31 0.54 -7.13
N PHE A 111 -20.29 1.40 -7.09
CA PHE A 111 -20.42 2.83 -7.45
C PHE A 111 -20.99 3.04 -8.85
N ARG A 112 -20.61 2.17 -9.81
CA ARG A 112 -21.13 2.22 -11.19
C ARG A 112 -22.63 1.97 -11.26
N GLN A 113 -23.13 1.09 -10.41
CA GLN A 113 -24.54 0.74 -10.35
C GLN A 113 -25.35 1.83 -9.63
N GLN A 114 -24.74 2.48 -8.64
CA GLN A 114 -25.40 3.45 -7.77
C GLN A 114 -25.59 4.82 -8.42
N PHE A 115 -24.68 5.25 -9.31
CA PHE A 115 -24.71 6.59 -9.88
C PHE A 115 -24.63 6.54 -11.42
N PRO A 116 -25.68 6.97 -12.15
CA PRO A 116 -25.68 6.94 -13.62
C PRO A 116 -24.50 7.71 -14.25
N LYS A 117 -24.12 8.86 -13.67
CA LYS A 117 -22.97 9.66 -14.12
C LYS A 117 -21.62 8.93 -14.01
N ILE A 118 -21.54 7.89 -13.18
CA ILE A 118 -20.31 7.10 -12.96
C ILE A 118 -20.16 5.98 -13.98
N GLN A 119 -21.24 5.59 -14.69
CA GLN A 119 -21.18 4.45 -15.61
C GLN A 119 -20.14 4.64 -16.73
N ALA A 120 -19.88 5.89 -17.13
CA ALA A 120 -18.89 6.30 -18.12
C ALA A 120 -17.67 7.01 -17.52
N PHE A 121 -17.39 6.86 -16.22
CA PHE A 121 -16.29 7.54 -15.52
C PHE A 121 -14.96 6.77 -15.70
N PRO A 122 -14.03 7.24 -16.56
CA PRO A 122 -12.86 6.45 -16.96
C PRO A 122 -11.85 6.28 -15.82
N GLU A 123 -11.75 7.23 -14.90
CA GLU A 123 -10.87 7.15 -13.73
C GLU A 123 -11.25 5.98 -12.82
N LEU A 124 -12.54 5.67 -12.69
CA LEU A 124 -13.00 4.54 -11.89
C LEU A 124 -12.58 3.21 -12.51
N GLU A 125 -12.71 3.06 -13.82
CA GLU A 125 -12.26 1.85 -14.52
C GLU A 125 -10.75 1.69 -14.45
N ARG A 126 -10.00 2.79 -14.67
CA ARG A 126 -8.55 2.81 -14.50
C ARG A 126 -8.15 2.40 -13.08
N ALA A 127 -8.85 2.92 -12.06
CA ALA A 127 -8.59 2.54 -10.68
C ALA A 127 -8.85 1.05 -10.41
N ARG A 128 -9.94 0.49 -10.95
CA ARG A 128 -10.22 -0.96 -10.82
C ARG A 128 -9.15 -1.81 -11.50
N GLN A 129 -8.67 -1.41 -12.67
CA GLN A 129 -7.58 -2.09 -13.38
C GLN A 129 -6.26 -2.00 -12.59
N ASN A 130 -5.93 -0.82 -12.07
CA ASN A 130 -4.76 -0.61 -11.22
C ASN A 130 -4.80 -1.48 -9.96
N ILE A 131 -5.96 -1.54 -9.28
CA ILE A 131 -6.15 -2.41 -8.12
C ILE A 131 -5.93 -3.87 -8.49
N GLN A 132 -6.45 -4.33 -9.62
CA GLN A 132 -6.23 -5.70 -10.08
C GLN A 132 -4.74 -5.97 -10.36
N GLY A 133 -4.04 -5.04 -11.01
CA GLY A 133 -2.60 -5.13 -11.23
C GLY A 133 -1.79 -5.21 -9.94
N ILE A 134 -2.12 -4.37 -8.95
CA ILE A 134 -1.49 -4.40 -7.62
C ILE A 134 -1.74 -5.73 -6.94
N ARG A 135 -2.98 -6.25 -6.95
CA ARG A 135 -3.32 -7.54 -6.35
C ARG A 135 -2.52 -8.69 -6.97
N ASN A 136 -2.32 -8.68 -8.28
CA ASN A 136 -1.46 -9.66 -8.96
C ASN A 136 -0.01 -9.55 -8.50
N ASN A 137 0.52 -8.33 -8.37
CA ASN A 137 1.89 -8.10 -7.89
C ASN A 137 2.06 -8.51 -6.41
N VAL A 138 1.06 -8.26 -5.56
CA VAL A 138 1.02 -8.72 -4.16
C VAL A 138 1.01 -10.24 -4.09
N TYR A 139 0.22 -10.90 -4.94
CA TYR A 139 0.24 -12.36 -5.08
C TYR A 139 1.63 -12.86 -5.46
N CYS A 140 2.28 -12.23 -6.43
CA CYS A 140 3.63 -12.61 -6.82
C CYS A 140 4.66 -12.41 -5.72
N MET A 141 4.54 -11.33 -4.95
CA MET A 141 5.42 -11.09 -3.81
C MET A 141 5.22 -12.15 -2.73
N ALA A 142 3.98 -12.59 -2.50
CA ALA A 142 3.68 -13.66 -1.56
C ALA A 142 4.31 -15.00 -2.00
N GLN A 143 4.24 -15.32 -3.31
CA GLN A 143 4.87 -16.52 -3.86
C GLN A 143 6.40 -16.51 -3.67
N LEU A 144 7.05 -15.35 -3.87
CA LEU A 144 8.50 -15.19 -3.59
C LEU A 144 8.85 -15.35 -2.11
N LEU A 145 7.91 -15.11 -1.21
CA LEU A 145 8.05 -15.35 0.23
C LEU A 145 7.61 -16.77 0.65
N HIS A 146 7.35 -17.66 -0.31
CA HIS A 146 6.82 -19.01 -0.08
C HIS A 146 5.52 -19.01 0.75
N HIS A 147 4.70 -17.97 0.58
CA HIS A 147 3.45 -17.78 1.30
C HIS A 147 2.27 -17.86 0.33
N THR A 148 1.26 -18.64 0.72
CA THR A 148 -0.02 -18.69 -0.02
C THR A 148 -0.94 -17.62 0.54
N LEU A 149 -1.43 -16.73 -0.33
CA LEU A 149 -2.40 -15.73 0.10
C LEU A 149 -3.67 -16.40 0.61
N GLU A 150 -4.13 -15.97 1.78
CA GLU A 150 -5.40 -16.43 2.33
C GLU A 150 -6.53 -16.06 1.38
N LYS A 151 -7.32 -17.06 0.99
CA LYS A 151 -8.61 -16.81 0.36
C LYS A 151 -9.53 -16.35 1.48
N PRO A 152 -10.06 -15.12 1.44
CA PRO A 152 -11.05 -14.73 2.41
C PRO A 152 -12.20 -15.72 2.28
N GLU A 153 -12.51 -16.43 3.36
CA GLU A 153 -13.73 -17.20 3.44
C GLU A 153 -14.88 -16.23 3.09
N PRO A 154 -15.81 -16.60 2.18
CA PRO A 154 -16.97 -15.77 1.98
C PRO A 154 -17.62 -15.65 3.34
N THR A 155 -17.52 -14.46 3.95
CA THR A 155 -18.22 -14.15 5.19
C THR A 155 -19.66 -14.54 4.93
N GLN A 156 -20.12 -15.65 5.53
CA GLN A 156 -21.54 -15.90 5.62
C GLN A 156 -22.08 -14.65 6.27
N ALA A 157 -22.88 -13.89 5.52
CA ALA A 157 -23.67 -12.83 6.12
C ALA A 157 -24.41 -13.50 7.27
N GLY A 158 -24.07 -13.13 8.51
CA GLY A 158 -24.63 -13.76 9.68
C GLY A 158 -26.15 -13.75 9.56
N SER A 159 -26.74 -14.94 9.51
CA SER A 159 -28.17 -15.09 9.76
C SER A 159 -28.38 -14.73 11.22
N GLY A 160 -29.01 -13.58 11.47
CA GLY A 160 -29.35 -13.16 12.83
C GLY A 160 -28.97 -11.73 13.17
N THR A 161 -29.47 -10.77 12.40
CA THR A 161 -29.78 -9.46 12.97
C THR A 161 -31.07 -9.00 12.30
N SER A 162 -32.11 -8.73 13.10
CA SER A 162 -33.35 -8.13 12.62
C SER A 162 -33.05 -6.95 11.68
N PRO A 163 -33.85 -6.71 10.63
CA PRO A 163 -33.68 -5.54 9.80
C PRO A 163 -33.87 -4.33 10.72
N SER A 164 -32.76 -3.72 11.12
CA SER A 164 -32.82 -2.36 11.64
C SER A 164 -33.45 -1.54 10.54
N THR A 165 -34.39 -0.68 10.91
CA THR A 165 -35.03 0.32 10.05
C THR A 165 -33.97 1.30 9.53
N SER A 166 -33.09 0.83 8.66
CA SER A 166 -32.08 1.63 8.00
C SER A 166 -32.80 2.36 6.89
N THR A 167 -33.18 3.61 7.14
CA THR A 167 -33.58 4.55 6.09
C THR A 167 -32.50 4.53 5.02
N THR A 168 -32.86 4.17 3.78
CA THR A 168 -31.93 4.20 2.66
C THR A 168 -31.29 5.59 2.60
N PRO A 169 -29.95 5.71 2.60
CA PRO A 169 -29.29 7.01 2.55
C PRO A 169 -29.78 7.80 1.35
N SER A 170 -29.97 9.10 1.52
CA SER A 170 -30.27 9.98 0.38
C SER A 170 -29.15 9.88 -0.66
N ILE A 171 -29.47 10.13 -1.93
CA ILE A 171 -28.48 10.12 -3.01
C ILE A 171 -27.31 11.06 -2.68
N PHE A 172 -27.60 12.20 -2.06
CA PHE A 172 -26.59 13.16 -1.61
C PHE A 172 -25.66 12.57 -0.54
N GLN A 173 -26.22 11.94 0.49
CA GLN A 173 -25.42 11.30 1.54
C GLN A 173 -24.57 10.16 0.96
N ALA A 174 -25.13 9.35 0.06
CA ALA A 174 -24.41 8.28 -0.62
C ALA A 174 -23.19 8.79 -1.41
N LYS A 175 -23.26 9.99 -2.00
CA LYS A 175 -22.11 10.61 -2.67
C LYS A 175 -21.03 11.00 -1.67
N LEU A 176 -21.40 11.59 -0.53
CA LEU A 176 -20.45 11.94 0.53
C LEU A 176 -19.79 10.69 1.13
N ASP A 177 -20.56 9.64 1.40
CA ASP A 177 -20.03 8.38 1.94
C ASP A 177 -19.07 7.70 0.95
N SER A 178 -19.39 7.75 -0.34
CA SER A 178 -18.50 7.30 -1.40
C SER A 178 -17.22 8.14 -1.46
N CYS A 179 -17.31 9.45 -1.26
CA CYS A 179 -16.16 10.34 -1.18
C CYS A 179 -15.24 10.01 0.01
N ARG A 180 -15.82 9.80 1.20
CA ARG A 180 -15.10 9.35 2.41
C ARG A 180 -14.41 8.00 2.22
N PHE A 181 -15.09 7.08 1.54
CA PHE A 181 -14.52 5.80 1.18
C PHE A 181 -13.29 5.96 0.27
N LEU A 182 -13.37 6.82 -0.76
CA LEU A 182 -12.26 7.09 -1.66
C LEU A 182 -11.08 7.75 -0.94
N TRP A 183 -11.35 8.71 -0.06
CA TRP A 183 -10.33 9.30 0.82
C TRP A 183 -9.59 8.22 1.62
N GLY A 184 -10.35 7.37 2.33
CA GLY A 184 -9.78 6.26 3.10
C GLY A 184 -8.93 5.31 2.25
N TYR A 185 -9.39 4.99 1.04
CA TYR A 185 -8.62 4.18 0.09
C TYR A 185 -7.28 4.84 -0.31
N HIS A 186 -7.26 6.14 -0.60
CA HIS A 186 -6.04 6.86 -0.96
C HIS A 186 -5.06 6.95 0.23
N CYS A 187 -5.57 7.21 1.44
CA CYS A 187 -4.77 7.16 2.66
C CYS A 187 -4.16 5.77 2.88
N PHE A 188 -4.97 4.72 2.74
CA PHE A 188 -4.54 3.33 2.85
C PHE A 188 -3.42 3.01 1.85
N MET A 189 -3.59 3.36 0.57
CA MET A 189 -2.55 3.10 -0.45
C MET A 189 -1.27 3.90 -0.20
N SER A 190 -1.38 5.12 0.32
CA SER A 190 -0.23 5.91 0.74
C SER A 190 0.55 5.24 1.88
N SER A 191 -0.15 4.68 2.87
CA SER A 191 0.45 3.90 3.96
C SER A 191 1.09 2.60 3.46
N VAL A 192 0.44 1.88 2.55
CA VAL A 192 1.00 0.68 1.90
C VAL A 192 2.31 1.01 1.18
N GLY A 193 2.34 2.11 0.43
CA GLY A 193 3.56 2.58 -0.25
C GLY A 193 4.70 2.90 0.71
N ARG A 194 4.41 3.50 1.87
CA ARG A 194 5.39 3.76 2.94
C ARG A 194 5.98 2.47 3.49
N VAL A 195 5.14 1.49 3.83
CA VAL A 195 5.61 0.18 4.34
C VAL A 195 6.46 -0.54 3.28
N PHE A 196 6.08 -0.50 2.00
CA PHE A 196 6.90 -1.10 0.94
C PHE A 196 8.26 -0.41 0.75
N ARG A 197 8.37 0.91 0.98
CA ARG A 197 9.68 1.60 0.96
C ARG A 197 10.61 1.07 2.05
N GLU A 198 10.09 0.89 3.26
CA GLU A 198 10.85 0.34 4.39
C GLU A 198 11.41 -1.06 4.10
N TRP A 199 10.73 -1.86 3.26
CA TRP A 199 11.21 -3.18 2.85
C TRP A 199 12.40 -3.13 1.89
N GLY A 200 12.51 -2.07 1.09
CA GLY A 200 13.59 -1.88 0.11
C GLY A 200 14.86 -1.33 0.73
N ASP A 201 14.73 -0.49 1.76
CA ASP A 201 15.84 0.21 2.40
C ASP A 201 16.71 -0.69 3.29
N GLY A 202 16.44 -2.01 3.36
CA GLY A 202 17.13 -2.97 4.24
C GLY A 202 16.99 -2.65 5.74
N SER A 203 16.26 -1.59 6.09
CA SER A 203 16.13 -1.08 7.44
C SER A 203 15.03 -1.85 8.16
N SER A 204 15.34 -3.10 8.49
CA SER A 204 14.91 -3.61 9.79
C SER A 204 15.64 -2.80 10.87
N ARG A 205 15.27 -1.52 11.04
CA ARG A 205 15.57 -0.79 12.26
C ARG A 205 14.77 -1.47 13.35
N SER A 206 15.39 -2.50 13.90
CA SER A 206 15.20 -2.96 15.26
C SER A 206 15.06 -1.73 16.15
N ARG A 207 13.82 -1.29 16.35
CA ARG A 207 13.39 -0.44 17.46
C ARG A 207 13.46 -1.28 18.75
N ARG A 208 14.60 -1.94 18.99
CA ARG A 208 15.02 -2.21 20.36
C ARG A 208 15.37 -0.85 20.92
N HIS A 209 14.64 -0.45 21.96
CA HIS A 209 15.18 0.48 22.93
C HIS A 209 16.51 -0.10 23.41
N SER A 210 17.61 0.32 22.80
CA SER A 210 18.92 0.17 23.43
C SER A 210 18.94 1.20 24.55
N PRO A 211 19.13 0.78 25.83
CA PRO A 211 19.43 1.74 26.87
C PRO A 211 20.66 2.52 26.42
N ARG A 212 20.58 3.84 26.52
CA ARG A 212 21.78 4.69 26.55
C ARG A 212 22.75 4.03 27.52
N HIS A 213 23.97 3.76 27.07
CA HIS A 213 25.24 3.66 27.81
C HIS A 213 26.17 2.63 27.15
N SER A 214 27.08 3.13 26.31
CA SER A 214 28.37 2.47 26.05
C SER A 214 29.47 3.54 26.17
N PRO A 215 30.25 3.55 27.26
CA PRO A 215 31.30 4.55 27.47
C PRO A 215 32.64 4.12 26.84
N LEU A 216 32.61 3.59 25.60
CA LEU A 216 33.82 3.06 24.94
C LEU A 216 34.15 3.72 23.59
N ARG A 217 33.52 4.87 23.28
CA ARG A 217 33.87 5.69 22.09
C ARG A 217 34.52 7.05 22.41
N ALA A 218 35.06 7.22 23.62
CA ALA A 218 35.80 8.44 23.99
C ALA A 218 37.32 8.24 24.09
N TRP A 219 37.86 7.05 23.79
CA TRP A 219 39.26 6.72 24.09
C TRP A 219 40.13 6.38 22.87
N ARG A 220 39.92 7.06 21.73
CA ARG A 220 40.88 7.07 20.60
C ARG A 220 40.89 8.40 19.82
N LYS A 221 41.03 9.52 20.54
CA LYS A 221 41.51 10.80 19.97
C LYS A 221 42.48 11.45 20.96
N GLY A 222 43.68 10.91 21.00
CA GLY A 222 44.74 11.37 21.89
C GLY A 222 46.10 10.86 21.43
N ALA A 223 46.53 11.28 20.24
CA ALA A 223 47.92 11.15 19.82
C ALA A 223 48.17 12.03 18.58
N ARG A 224 48.78 13.21 18.80
CA ARG A 224 49.77 13.90 17.96
C ARG A 224 49.68 15.41 18.18
N ARG A 225 50.57 15.92 19.02
CA ARG A 225 51.37 17.14 18.77
C ARG A 225 52.49 17.18 19.80
N ILE A 226 53.66 16.72 19.37
CA ILE A 226 54.93 16.96 20.03
C ILE A 226 55.32 18.39 19.69
N ARG A 227 55.52 19.26 20.70
CA ARG A 227 56.20 20.54 20.56
C ARG A 227 57.27 20.59 21.65
N PRO A 228 58.57 20.67 21.31
CA PRO A 228 59.61 20.77 22.32
C PRO A 228 59.73 22.22 22.82
N SER A 229 59.72 22.37 24.13
CA SER A 229 60.14 23.55 24.86
C SER A 229 61.65 23.48 25.11
N ARG A 230 62.39 24.56 24.83
CA ARG A 230 63.68 24.81 25.46
C ARG A 230 63.78 26.28 25.86
N SER A 231 64.19 26.48 27.11
CA SER A 231 64.30 27.73 27.83
C SER A 231 65.66 28.37 27.65
N SER A 232 65.73 29.71 27.73
CA SER A 232 66.86 30.40 28.34
C SER A 232 66.53 31.87 28.65
N GLN A 233 66.65 32.19 29.95
CA GLN A 233 67.21 33.41 30.53
C GLN A 233 66.42 34.74 30.50
N SER A 234 66.00 35.13 31.71
CA SER A 234 65.67 36.47 32.23
C SER A 234 66.92 37.40 32.27
N PRO A 235 66.87 38.74 32.57
CA PRO A 235 66.10 39.36 33.68
C PRO A 235 65.56 40.82 33.56
N THR A 236 64.53 41.13 34.38
CA THR A 236 64.16 42.44 35.04
C THR A 236 63.81 43.67 34.16
N SER A 237 62.85 44.58 34.47
CA SER A 237 62.58 45.31 35.73
C SER A 237 61.28 46.18 35.66
N ARG A 238 60.68 46.44 36.85
CA ARG A 238 59.83 47.57 37.32
C ARG A 238 58.39 47.83 36.80
N VAL A 239 57.44 47.42 37.65
CA VAL A 239 56.42 48.21 38.41
C VAL A 239 56.08 49.64 37.92
N GLN A 240 54.79 49.91 37.62
CA GLN A 240 53.91 50.81 38.41
C GLN A 240 52.43 50.73 37.97
N VAL A 241 51.54 51.01 38.94
CA VAL A 241 50.07 50.85 38.95
C VAL A 241 49.39 52.24 38.73
N PRO A 242 48.07 52.44 38.95
CA PRO A 242 47.06 52.74 37.94
C PRO A 242 46.50 54.18 37.97
N ARG A 243 45.73 54.55 36.95
CA ARG A 243 44.43 55.24 37.11
C ARG A 243 43.60 55.13 35.85
#